data_AF-A0A920UD29-F1
#
_entry.id   AF-A0A920UD29-F1
#
_cell.length_a   1.000
_cell.length_b   1.000
_cell.length_c   1.000
_cell.angle_alpha   90.00
_cell.angle_beta   90.00
_cell.angle_gamma   90.00
#
_symmetry.space_group_name_H-M   'P 1'
#
loop_
_entity.id
_entity.type
_entity.pdbx_description
1 polymer ?
#
loop_
_entity_poly.entity_id
_entity_poly.type
_entity_poly.pdbx_seq_one_letter_code
_entity_poly.pdbx_strand_id
1 'polypeptide(L)'
;MVGRTDMLVQRKVIEHWKAGKVNLSTVLHKVPLGENDSLYCTQKQDHGLESQLDHKIIKKSSKALKQKKAVKFSLPIFNVNRAVGTLLSSEIARKYGAKGLPDNTIHCKFHGSAGQSFGAFLAHGVTLELEGDANDYTGKGLSGGRLIIYPPKNSIFKGQKKIFW
;
A
#
# COMPACT_ATOMS: atom_id res chain seq x y z
N MET A 1 17.25 -10.14 22.94
CA MET A 1 16.49 -9.43 23.99
C MET A 1 16.33 -7.99 23.57
N VAL A 2 15.11 -7.44 23.57
CA VAL A 2 14.81 -6.10 23.03
C VAL A 2 14.42 -5.17 24.19
N GLY A 3 14.90 -3.93 24.20
CA GLY A 3 14.50 -2.89 25.18
C GLY A 3 15.03 -3.02 26.62
N ARG A 4 15.88 -4.01 26.92
CA ARG A 4 16.41 -4.27 28.27
C ARG A 4 17.68 -3.48 28.57
N THR A 5 17.55 -2.15 28.70
CA THR A 5 18.67 -1.27 29.07
C THR A 5 19.25 -1.58 30.44
N ASP A 6 18.48 -2.22 31.32
CA ASP A 6 18.92 -2.72 32.63
C ASP A 6 20.00 -3.82 32.54
N MET A 7 20.18 -4.45 31.38
CA MET A 7 21.24 -5.42 31.14
C MET A 7 22.49 -4.80 30.50
N LEU A 8 22.51 -3.47 30.33
CA LEU A 8 23.62 -2.74 29.77
C LEU A 8 24.21 -1.80 30.81
N VAL A 9 25.53 -1.69 30.81
CA VAL A 9 26.25 -0.75 31.66
C VAL A 9 27.36 -0.10 30.84
N GLN A 10 27.54 1.21 31.02
CA GLN A 10 28.68 1.90 30.42
C GLN A 10 29.98 1.38 31.05
N ARG A 11 30.91 0.93 30.21
CA ARG A 11 32.25 0.52 30.66
C ARG A 11 32.96 1.74 31.29
N LYS A 12 33.48 1.56 32.50
CA LYS A 12 34.11 2.64 33.29
C LYS A 12 35.59 2.86 32.94
N VAL A 13 36.29 1.81 32.50
CA VAL A 13 37.70 1.88 32.09
C VAL A 13 37.74 2.07 30.56
N ILE A 14 38.09 3.27 30.13
CA ILE A 14 38.15 3.65 28.72
C ILE A 14 39.54 4.24 28.46
N GLU A 15 40.39 3.52 27.72
CA GLU A 15 41.75 3.95 27.38
C GLU A 15 41.77 5.12 26.38
N HIS A 16 40.71 5.26 25.57
CA HIS A 16 40.64 6.28 24.54
C HIS A 16 40.06 7.61 25.06
N TRP A 17 40.86 8.67 25.02
CA TRP A 17 40.55 10.00 25.59
C TRP A 17 39.22 10.64 25.13
N LYS A 18 38.78 10.42 23.89
CA LYS A 18 37.47 10.94 23.42
C LYS A 18 36.29 10.16 23.99
N ALA A 19 36.46 8.85 24.18
CA ALA A 19 35.38 7.98 24.61
C ALA A 19 35.08 8.15 26.12
N GLY A 20 36.07 8.59 26.91
CA GLY A 20 35.88 9.00 28.30
C GLY A 20 34.99 10.22 28.50
N LYS A 21 34.68 10.99 27.44
CA LYS A 21 33.78 12.15 27.49
C LYS A 21 32.32 11.81 27.16
N VAL A 22 32.03 10.58 26.75
CA VAL A 22 30.69 10.17 26.31
C VAL A 22 29.84 9.85 27.54
N ASN A 23 28.66 10.48 27.63
CA ASN A 23 27.66 10.14 28.64
C ASN A 23 26.53 9.35 27.97
N LEU A 24 26.39 8.07 28.32
CA LEU A 24 25.34 7.19 27.78
C LEU A 24 24.07 7.18 28.63
N SER A 25 23.95 8.02 29.67
CA SER A 25 22.80 8.01 30.58
C SER A 25 21.45 8.14 29.85
N THR A 26 21.38 8.98 28.81
CA THR A 26 20.17 9.16 28.00
C THR A 26 19.79 7.89 27.22
N VAL A 27 20.77 7.14 26.73
CA VAL A 27 20.56 5.91 25.95
C VAL A 27 20.23 4.73 26.86
N LEU A 28 20.81 4.71 28.08
CA LEU A 28 20.58 3.66 29.08
C LEU A 28 19.36 3.94 29.97
N HIS A 29 18.74 5.12 29.85
CA HIS A 29 17.59 5.49 30.65
C HIS A 29 16.43 4.51 30.46
N LYS A 30 15.94 3.95 31.56
CA LYS A 30 14.78 3.07 31.56
C LYS A 30 13.54 3.89 31.86
N VAL A 31 12.64 3.98 30.89
CA VAL A 31 11.31 4.58 31.11
C VAL A 31 10.49 3.60 31.97
N PRO A 32 9.88 4.06 33.08
CA PRO A 32 9.00 3.21 33.88
C PRO A 32 7.79 2.77 33.05
N LEU A 33 7.36 1.53 33.22
CA LEU A 33 6.17 1.00 32.55
C LEU A 33 4.92 1.60 33.20
N GLY A 34 3.97 2.08 32.39
CA GLY A 34 2.62 2.38 32.86
C GLY A 34 1.83 1.10 33.16
N GLU A 35 0.65 1.23 33.79
CA GLU A 35 -0.19 0.10 34.21
C GLU A 35 -0.56 -0.87 33.06
N ASN A 36 -0.54 -0.41 31.81
CA ASN A 36 -0.90 -1.20 30.63
C ASN A 36 0.23 -1.41 29.62
N ASP A 37 1.47 -1.06 29.98
CA ASP A 37 2.63 -1.23 29.10
C ASP A 37 3.26 -2.61 29.24
N SER A 38 3.89 -3.10 28.17
CA SER A 38 4.65 -4.34 28.18
C SER A 38 6.00 -4.16 27.50
N LEU A 39 7.02 -4.85 28.02
CA LEU A 39 8.34 -4.96 27.39
C LEU A 39 8.38 -5.99 26.26
N TYR A 40 7.26 -6.67 26.00
CA TYR A 40 7.12 -7.68 24.97
C TYR A 40 6.15 -7.22 23.89
N CYS A 41 6.31 -7.75 22.68
CA CYS A 41 5.35 -7.54 21.61
C CYS A 41 4.04 -8.28 21.95
N THR A 42 3.10 -7.57 22.57
CA THR A 42 1.80 -8.10 23.01
C THR A 42 0.66 -7.74 22.06
N GLN A 43 0.90 -6.81 21.13
CA GLN A 43 -0.12 -6.31 20.20
C GLN A 43 0.24 -6.69 18.76
N LYS A 44 -0.79 -7.07 17.99
CA LYS A 44 -0.66 -7.24 16.55
C LYS A 44 -0.90 -5.91 15.86
N GLN A 45 -0.24 -5.68 14.73
CA GLN A 45 -0.53 -4.52 13.90
C GLN A 45 -1.85 -4.74 13.16
N ASP A 46 -2.81 -3.84 13.37
CA ASP A 46 -4.01 -3.75 12.54
C ASP A 46 -3.80 -2.67 11.48
N HIS A 47 -3.78 -3.09 10.22
CA HIS A 47 -3.60 -2.20 9.07
C HIS A 47 -4.93 -1.86 8.36
N GLY A 48 -6.08 -2.31 8.90
CA GLY A 48 -7.40 -2.05 8.32
C GLY A 48 -7.63 -2.69 6.95
N LEU A 49 -6.81 -3.69 6.58
CA LEU A 49 -6.80 -4.30 5.25
C LEU A 49 -8.11 -5.03 4.90
N GLU A 50 -8.84 -5.49 5.92
CA GLU A 50 -10.14 -6.16 5.80
C GLU A 50 -11.18 -5.32 5.04
N SER A 51 -11.10 -3.99 5.14
CA SER A 51 -12.06 -3.06 4.56
C SER A 51 -11.74 -2.64 3.11
N GLN A 52 -10.61 -3.10 2.54
CA GLN A 52 -10.16 -2.61 1.24
C GLN A 52 -11.07 -3.06 0.09
N LEU A 53 -11.27 -2.13 -0.86
CA LEU A 53 -12.06 -2.37 -2.08
C LEU A 53 -11.52 -3.56 -2.90
N ASP A 54 -10.22 -3.81 -2.83
CA ASP A 54 -9.54 -4.91 -3.50
C ASP A 54 -10.14 -6.29 -3.19
N HIS A 55 -10.67 -6.53 -1.98
CA HIS A 55 -11.33 -7.81 -1.68
C HIS A 55 -12.51 -8.08 -2.62
N LYS A 56 -13.27 -7.03 -2.96
CA LYS A 56 -14.35 -7.13 -3.95
C LYS A 56 -13.82 -7.36 -5.36
N ILE A 57 -12.71 -6.70 -5.71
CA ILE A 57 -12.06 -6.83 -7.03
C ILE A 57 -11.52 -8.25 -7.21
N ILE A 58 -10.81 -8.79 -6.22
CA ILE A 58 -10.27 -10.16 -6.20
C ILE A 58 -11.41 -11.18 -6.32
N LYS A 59 -12.49 -11.01 -5.55
CA LYS A 59 -13.67 -11.88 -5.62
C LYS A 59 -14.28 -11.89 -7.02
N LYS A 60 -14.46 -10.71 -7.64
CA LYS A 60 -14.97 -10.60 -9.02
C LYS A 60 -13.97 -11.13 -10.07
N SER A 61 -12.68 -11.13 -9.75
CA SER A 61 -11.60 -11.60 -10.63
C SER A 61 -11.24 -13.07 -10.48
N SER A 62 -11.98 -13.84 -9.67
CA SER A 62 -11.70 -15.26 -9.39
C SER A 62 -11.53 -16.11 -10.66
N LYS A 63 -12.34 -15.86 -11.71
CA LYS A 63 -12.22 -16.56 -13.00
C LYS A 63 -10.90 -16.24 -13.72
N ALA A 64 -10.49 -14.97 -13.73
CA ALA A 64 -9.20 -14.54 -14.28
C ALA A 64 -8.03 -15.12 -13.49
N LEU A 65 -8.08 -15.04 -12.17
CA LEU A 65 -7.01 -15.53 -11.28
C LEU A 65 -6.88 -17.04 -11.29
N LYS A 66 -7.92 -17.81 -11.62
CA LYS A 66 -7.86 -19.29 -11.66
C LYS A 66 -7.61 -19.82 -13.06
N GLN A 67 -8.29 -19.26 -14.07
CA GLN A 67 -8.36 -19.82 -15.42
C GLN A 67 -7.77 -18.90 -16.49
N LYS A 68 -7.21 -17.73 -16.12
CA LYS A 68 -6.75 -16.69 -17.06
C LYS A 68 -7.84 -16.24 -18.06
N LYS A 69 -9.11 -16.38 -17.69
CA LYS A 69 -10.25 -15.92 -18.50
C LYS A 69 -10.45 -14.43 -18.30
N ALA A 70 -10.65 -13.72 -19.40
CA ALA A 70 -10.92 -12.28 -19.36
C ALA A 70 -12.18 -11.98 -18.54
N VAL A 71 -12.09 -10.98 -17.65
CA VAL A 71 -13.20 -10.48 -16.85
C VAL A 71 -13.26 -8.96 -16.95
N LYS A 72 -14.47 -8.44 -17.07
CA LYS A 72 -14.73 -7.00 -17.07
C LYS A 72 -15.90 -6.68 -16.14
N PHE A 73 -15.74 -5.67 -15.30
CA PHE A 73 -16.78 -5.23 -14.38
C PHE A 73 -16.57 -3.76 -13.96
N SER A 74 -17.64 -3.18 -13.41
CA SER A 74 -17.63 -1.79 -12.92
C SER A 74 -17.92 -1.71 -11.42
N LEU A 75 -17.30 -0.75 -10.74
CA LEU A 75 -17.48 -0.47 -9.32
C LEU A 75 -17.49 1.06 -9.05
N PRO A 76 -18.21 1.54 -8.02
CA PRO A 76 -17.99 2.90 -7.52
C PRO A 76 -16.64 2.98 -6.78
N ILE A 77 -16.02 4.17 -6.79
CA ILE A 77 -14.81 4.45 -6.02
C ILE A 77 -14.93 5.81 -5.31
N PHE A 78 -14.39 5.90 -4.11
CA PHE A 78 -14.36 7.10 -3.27
C PHE A 78 -12.93 7.37 -2.78
N ASN A 79 -12.63 8.62 -2.41
CA ASN A 79 -11.28 9.04 -2.02
C ASN A 79 -10.70 8.26 -0.82
N VAL A 80 -11.56 7.68 0.03
CA VAL A 80 -11.18 6.79 1.14
C VAL A 80 -10.63 5.45 0.67
N ASN A 81 -10.93 5.06 -0.58
CA ASN A 81 -10.41 3.84 -1.20
C ASN A 81 -9.00 4.09 -1.73
N ARG A 82 -8.03 3.91 -0.84
CA ARG A 82 -6.59 4.03 -1.12
C ARG A 82 -6.00 2.72 -1.65
N ALA A 83 -4.91 2.84 -2.41
CA ALA A 83 -4.10 1.72 -2.91
C ALA A 83 -4.89 0.67 -3.73
N VAL A 84 -5.97 1.09 -4.39
CA VAL A 84 -6.85 0.17 -5.14
C VAL A 84 -6.08 -0.52 -6.26
N GLY A 85 -6.19 -1.85 -6.33
CA GLY A 85 -5.49 -2.72 -7.28
C GLY A 85 -4.17 -3.31 -6.76
N THR A 86 -3.67 -2.85 -5.61
CA THR A 86 -2.38 -3.31 -5.05
C THR A 86 -2.47 -4.74 -4.52
N LEU A 87 -3.53 -5.08 -3.77
CA LEU A 87 -3.72 -6.44 -3.27
C LEU A 87 -4.01 -7.40 -4.42
N LEU A 88 -4.80 -6.99 -5.41
CA LEU A 88 -4.99 -7.78 -6.64
C LEU A 88 -3.65 -8.08 -7.32
N SER A 89 -2.78 -7.07 -7.44
CA SER A 89 -1.47 -7.23 -8.06
C SER A 89 -0.56 -8.15 -7.26
N SER A 90 -0.64 -8.10 -5.93
CA SER A 90 0.07 -9.03 -5.03
C SER A 90 -0.37 -10.48 -5.24
N GLU A 91 -1.68 -10.74 -5.37
CA GLU A 91 -2.21 -12.07 -5.68
C GLU A 91 -1.71 -12.59 -7.03
N ILE A 92 -1.69 -11.73 -8.05
CA ILE A 92 -1.18 -12.07 -9.39
C ILE A 92 0.32 -12.37 -9.33
N ALA A 93 1.11 -11.50 -8.68
CA ALA A 93 2.55 -11.67 -8.55
C ALA A 93 2.91 -12.94 -7.79
N ARG A 94 2.17 -13.27 -6.71
CA ARG A 94 2.37 -14.50 -5.94
C ARG A 94 2.12 -15.75 -6.77
N LYS A 95 1.12 -15.71 -7.67
CA LYS A 95 0.71 -16.87 -8.46
C LYS A 95 1.46 -17.02 -9.79
N TYR A 96 1.80 -15.91 -10.43
CA TYR A 96 2.30 -15.89 -11.81
C TYR A 96 3.65 -15.16 -11.96
N GLY A 97 4.21 -14.64 -10.87
CA GLY A 97 5.44 -13.86 -10.89
C GLY A 97 5.33 -12.59 -11.73
N ALA A 98 6.48 -12.09 -12.17
CA ALA A 98 6.57 -10.87 -12.98
C ALA A 98 5.86 -10.98 -14.35
N LYS A 99 5.66 -12.20 -14.87
CA LYS A 99 4.96 -12.41 -16.15
C LYS A 99 3.47 -12.05 -16.05
N GLY A 100 2.87 -12.16 -14.86
CA GLY A 100 1.49 -11.81 -14.62
C GLY A 100 0.47 -12.60 -15.46
N LEU A 101 -0.60 -11.93 -15.84
CA LEU A 101 -1.67 -12.48 -16.67
C LEU A 101 -1.49 -12.04 -18.15
N PRO A 102 -2.12 -12.73 -19.11
CA PRO A 102 -2.25 -12.20 -20.47
C PRO A 102 -2.80 -10.78 -20.47
N ASP A 103 -2.43 -9.98 -21.47
CA ASP A 103 -2.83 -8.58 -21.51
C ASP A 103 -4.36 -8.42 -21.41
N ASN A 104 -4.79 -7.41 -20.67
CA ASN A 104 -6.19 -7.05 -20.47
C ASN A 104 -7.10 -8.19 -19.94
N THR A 105 -6.54 -9.17 -19.21
CA THR A 105 -7.32 -10.27 -18.61
C THR A 105 -8.27 -9.75 -17.53
N ILE A 106 -7.90 -8.73 -16.75
CA ILE A 106 -8.77 -8.11 -15.75
C ILE A 106 -8.97 -6.66 -16.13
N HIS A 107 -10.20 -6.27 -16.45
CA HIS A 107 -10.57 -4.88 -16.71
C HIS A 107 -11.57 -4.40 -15.66
N CYS A 108 -11.12 -3.57 -14.73
CA CYS A 108 -12.00 -2.96 -13.73
C CYS A 108 -12.25 -1.49 -14.09
N LYS A 109 -13.51 -1.14 -14.36
CA LYS A 109 -13.93 0.25 -14.55
C LYS A 109 -14.45 0.83 -13.23
N PHE A 110 -14.04 2.04 -12.93
CA PHE A 110 -14.44 2.80 -11.75
C PHE A 110 -15.13 4.10 -12.14
N HIS A 111 -16.05 4.55 -11.29
CA HIS A 111 -16.70 5.85 -11.40
C HIS A 111 -16.63 6.55 -10.04
N GLY A 112 -16.12 7.78 -10.02
CA GLY A 112 -15.95 8.57 -8.79
C GLY A 112 -14.53 9.12 -8.63
N SER A 113 -14.12 9.36 -7.39
CA SER A 113 -12.79 9.91 -7.06
C SER A 113 -11.95 8.85 -6.37
N ALA A 114 -10.76 8.55 -6.90
CA ALA A 114 -9.88 7.53 -6.36
C ALA A 114 -8.94 8.11 -5.30
N GLY A 115 -8.76 7.38 -4.20
CA GLY A 115 -7.82 7.76 -3.16
C GLY A 115 -6.35 7.64 -3.58
N GLN A 116 -5.47 8.04 -2.66
CA GLN A 116 -4.02 7.98 -2.86
C GLN A 116 -3.54 6.59 -3.30
N SER A 117 -2.51 6.58 -4.14
CA SER A 117 -1.87 5.35 -4.65
C SER A 117 -2.78 4.46 -5.49
N PHE A 118 -3.78 5.02 -6.18
CA PHE A 118 -4.62 4.28 -7.12
C PHE A 118 -3.75 3.56 -8.15
N GLY A 119 -3.91 2.23 -8.27
CA GLY A 119 -3.13 1.43 -9.22
C GLY A 119 -1.64 1.31 -8.88
N ALA A 120 -1.24 1.45 -7.62
CA ALA A 120 0.13 1.22 -7.22
C ALA A 120 0.56 -0.23 -7.49
N PHE A 121 1.79 -0.40 -8.01
CA PHE A 121 2.40 -1.69 -8.34
C PHE A 121 1.53 -2.59 -9.24
N LEU A 122 0.72 -1.99 -10.12
CA LEU A 122 -0.26 -2.72 -10.91
C LEU A 122 0.40 -3.78 -11.80
N ALA A 123 0.01 -5.04 -11.64
CA ALA A 123 0.58 -6.19 -12.34
C ALA A 123 0.14 -6.27 -13.81
N HIS A 124 0.99 -6.89 -14.63
CA HIS A 124 0.69 -7.18 -16.03
C HIS A 124 -0.60 -8.00 -16.21
N GLY A 125 -1.40 -7.60 -17.21
CA GLY A 125 -2.72 -8.17 -17.50
C GLY A 125 -3.89 -7.55 -16.73
N VAL A 126 -3.64 -6.53 -15.89
CA VAL A 126 -4.69 -5.73 -15.23
C VAL A 126 -4.81 -4.35 -15.88
N THR A 127 -6.05 -3.98 -16.22
CA THR A 127 -6.44 -2.64 -16.66
C THR A 127 -7.38 -2.05 -15.60
N LEU A 128 -6.99 -0.93 -14.98
CA LEU A 128 -7.90 -0.11 -14.19
C LEU A 128 -8.29 1.13 -15.00
N GLU A 129 -9.59 1.30 -15.21
CA GLU A 129 -10.17 2.43 -15.91
C GLU A 129 -10.96 3.27 -14.91
N LEU A 130 -10.76 4.58 -14.88
CA LEU A 130 -11.42 5.50 -13.97
C LEU A 130 -12.07 6.63 -14.75
N GLU A 131 -13.39 6.69 -14.67
CA GLU A 131 -14.17 7.84 -15.09
C GLU A 131 -14.36 8.76 -13.88
N GLY A 132 -13.55 9.81 -13.79
CA GLY A 132 -13.45 10.69 -12.63
C GLY A 132 -12.04 11.27 -12.44
N ASP A 133 -11.63 11.38 -11.18
CA ASP A 133 -10.36 11.95 -10.72
C ASP A 133 -9.65 11.03 -9.73
N ALA A 134 -8.35 11.19 -9.57
CA ALA A 134 -7.54 10.37 -8.65
C ALA A 134 -6.50 11.24 -7.94
N ASN A 135 -6.28 10.93 -6.67
CA ASN A 135 -5.29 11.62 -5.85
C ASN A 135 -3.84 11.20 -6.12
N ASP A 136 -2.93 11.77 -5.35
CA ASP A 136 -1.47 11.56 -5.41
C ASP A 136 -1.05 10.09 -5.53
N TYR A 137 0.12 9.91 -6.14
CA TYR A 137 0.79 8.61 -6.29
C TYR A 137 0.04 7.59 -7.15
N THR A 138 -0.88 8.06 -7.99
CA THR A 138 -1.52 7.23 -9.02
C THR A 138 -0.45 6.53 -9.86
N GLY A 139 -0.55 5.22 -10.00
CA GLY A 139 0.43 4.40 -10.74
C GLY A 139 1.82 4.32 -10.11
N LYS A 140 1.97 4.63 -8.81
CA LYS A 140 3.25 4.48 -8.10
C LYS A 140 3.84 3.08 -8.32
N GLY A 141 5.05 3.03 -8.87
CA GLY A 141 5.75 1.76 -9.11
C GLY A 141 5.03 0.83 -10.08
N LEU A 142 4.31 1.36 -11.08
CA LEU A 142 3.58 0.61 -12.10
C LEU A 142 4.42 -0.56 -12.65
N SER A 143 3.87 -1.78 -12.63
CA SER A 143 4.61 -3.03 -12.90
C SER A 143 3.98 -3.84 -14.04
N GLY A 144 3.66 -3.16 -15.14
CA GLY A 144 3.16 -3.78 -16.38
C GLY A 144 1.64 -3.77 -16.55
N GLY A 145 0.88 -3.31 -15.55
CA GLY A 145 -0.55 -3.03 -15.68
C GLY A 145 -0.84 -1.73 -16.43
N ARG A 146 -2.12 -1.52 -16.76
CA ARG A 146 -2.62 -0.36 -17.52
C ARG A 146 -3.55 0.49 -16.66
N LEU A 147 -3.33 1.80 -16.66
CA LEU A 147 -4.20 2.80 -16.03
C LEU A 147 -4.80 3.72 -17.08
N ILE A 148 -6.10 3.95 -17.00
CA ILE A 148 -6.84 4.87 -17.87
C ILE A 148 -7.65 5.78 -16.96
N ILE A 149 -7.44 7.10 -17.02
CA ILE A 149 -8.17 8.07 -16.21
C ILE A 149 -8.69 9.17 -17.13
N TYR A 150 -9.98 9.46 -17.04
CA TYR A 150 -10.62 10.48 -17.85
C TYR A 150 -11.79 11.13 -17.10
N PRO A 151 -12.12 12.40 -17.40
CA PRO A 151 -13.23 13.08 -16.75
C PRO A 151 -14.58 12.42 -17.08
N PRO A 152 -15.59 12.54 -16.21
CA PRO A 152 -16.94 12.03 -16.49
C PRO A 152 -17.50 12.57 -17.81
N LYS A 153 -18.31 11.76 -18.52
CA LYS A 153 -18.88 12.15 -19.83
C LYS A 153 -19.67 13.47 -19.80
N ASN A 154 -20.29 13.80 -18.67
CA ASN A 154 -21.05 15.03 -18.48
C ASN A 154 -20.18 16.21 -18.01
N SER A 155 -18.86 16.07 -18.04
CA SER A 155 -17.95 17.15 -17.68
C SER A 155 -18.02 18.24 -18.75
N ILE A 156 -18.44 19.44 -18.33
CA ILE A 156 -18.46 20.67 -19.13
C ILE A 156 -17.05 21.22 -19.44
N PHE A 157 -15.97 20.51 -19.06
CA PHE A 157 -14.60 20.99 -19.16
C PHE A 157 -13.76 20.14 -20.12
N LYS A 158 -12.91 20.79 -20.94
CA LYS A 158 -11.87 20.13 -21.72
C LYS A 158 -10.82 19.53 -20.78
N GLY A 159 -10.59 18.23 -20.83
CA GLY A 159 -9.69 17.49 -19.92
C GLY A 159 -8.24 18.01 -19.84
N GLN A 160 -7.78 18.82 -20.80
CA GLN A 160 -6.44 19.43 -20.80
C GLN A 160 -6.28 20.64 -19.87
N LYS A 161 -7.36 21.25 -19.34
CA LYS A 161 -7.30 22.55 -18.64
C LYS A 161 -7.40 22.48 -17.11
N LYS A 162 -7.51 21.29 -16.51
CA LYS A 162 -7.63 21.15 -15.05
C LYS A 162 -6.74 20.05 -14.52
N ILE A 163 -6.17 20.30 -13.35
CA ILE A 163 -5.32 19.33 -12.65
C ILE A 163 -6.25 18.40 -11.89
N PHE A 164 -6.09 17.11 -12.12
CA PHE A 164 -6.71 16.04 -11.34
C PHE A 164 -5.78 15.82 -10.14
N TRP A 165 -6.12 16.40 -8.98
CA TRP A 165 -5.41 16.25 -7.70
C TRP A 165 -6.25 15.49 -6.71
#